data_AF-A0A7S0FZ19-F1
#
_entry.id   AF-A0A7S0FZ19-F1
#
_cell.length_a   1.000
_cell.length_b   1.000
_cell.length_c   1.000
_cell.angle_alpha   90.00
_cell.angle_beta   90.00
_cell.angle_gamma   90.00
#
_symmetry.space_group_name_H-M   'P 1'
#
loop_
_entity.id
_entity.type
_entity.pdbx_description
1 polymer ?
#
loop_
_entity_poly.entity_id
_entity_poly.type
_entity_poly.pdbx_seq_one_letter_code
_entity_poly.pdbx_strand_id
1 'polypeptide(L)'
;ALEPEWFEVVFDKILVKKAPNKDTGSWGMVAKGHKIQVRAARAVDGEGREFVEFTPMQLCRSAAENSDWEDLTDAARGFALVDGTTLGLALLLRGPLPKDEWRECVDAGLDCEIQPQVFARDVDPALEEL
;
A
#
# COMPACT_ATOMS: atom_id res chain seq x y z
N ALA A 1 3.91 -19.97 -7.85
CA ALA A 1 3.32 -18.85 -7.08
C ALA A 1 2.14 -18.31 -7.88
N LEU A 2 1.03 -17.95 -7.24
CA LEU A 2 -0.09 -17.30 -7.93
C LEU A 2 0.35 -15.92 -8.46
N GLU A 3 -0.15 -15.54 -9.63
CA GLU A 3 0.12 -14.20 -10.18
C GLU A 3 -0.43 -13.12 -9.24
N PRO A 4 0.26 -11.98 -9.08
CA PRO A 4 -0.26 -10.86 -8.32
C PRO A 4 -1.49 -10.25 -9.00
N GLU A 5 -2.36 -9.66 -8.19
CA GLU A 5 -3.57 -8.98 -8.62
C GLU A 5 -3.47 -7.49 -8.37
N TRP A 6 -4.34 -6.72 -9.03
CA TRP A 6 -4.39 -5.27 -8.88
C TRP A 6 -5.74 -4.83 -8.33
N PHE A 7 -5.70 -3.88 -7.41
CA PHE A 7 -6.89 -3.23 -6.84
C PHE A 7 -6.73 -1.73 -6.96
N GLU A 8 -7.84 -1.01 -7.07
CA GLU A 8 -7.88 0.45 -6.98
C GLU A 8 -8.42 0.88 -5.62
N VAL A 9 -7.80 1.89 -5.03
CA VAL A 9 -8.31 2.56 -3.84
C VAL A 9 -9.47 3.47 -4.23
N VAL A 10 -10.67 3.15 -3.77
CA VAL A 10 -11.89 3.93 -4.11
C VAL A 10 -12.38 4.81 -2.96
N PHE A 11 -11.91 4.55 -1.74
CA PHE A 11 -12.14 5.40 -0.58
C PHE A 11 -11.07 6.48 -0.45
N ASP A 12 -11.36 7.58 0.26
CA ASP A 12 -10.49 8.77 0.31
C ASP A 12 -9.03 8.42 0.66
N LYS A 13 -8.84 7.67 1.75
CA LYS A 13 -7.56 7.07 2.14
C LYS A 13 -7.78 5.74 2.84
N ILE A 14 -6.91 4.77 2.59
CA ILE A 14 -6.90 3.48 3.28
C ILE A 14 -5.62 3.32 4.09
N LEU A 15 -5.69 2.56 5.19
CA LEU A 15 -4.53 2.24 6.00
C LEU A 15 -3.88 0.93 5.52
N VAL A 16 -2.55 0.92 5.46
CA VAL A 16 -1.77 -0.30 5.25
C VAL A 16 -1.41 -0.88 6.62
N LYS A 17 -2.14 -1.90 7.06
CA LYS A 17 -1.99 -2.56 8.37
C LYS A 17 -0.80 -3.51 8.41
N LYS A 18 -0.15 -3.62 9.58
CA LYS A 18 0.94 -4.58 9.83
C LYS A 18 0.46 -6.04 9.90
N ALA A 19 -0.83 -6.26 10.18
CA ALA A 19 -1.49 -7.56 10.17
C ALA A 19 -2.94 -7.44 9.66
N PRO A 20 -3.61 -8.55 9.25
CA PRO A 20 -4.99 -8.53 8.79
C PRO A 20 -5.96 -8.39 9.97
N ASN A 21 -5.92 -7.24 10.63
CA ASN A 21 -6.74 -6.89 11.78
C ASN A 21 -6.80 -5.35 11.88
N LYS A 22 -8.01 -4.82 12.02
CA LYS A 22 -8.29 -3.37 12.08
C LYS A 22 -7.54 -2.65 13.22
N ASP A 23 -7.33 -3.33 14.34
CA ASP A 23 -6.77 -2.77 15.57
C ASP A 23 -5.23 -2.81 15.56
N THR A 24 -4.61 -3.36 14.51
CA THR A 24 -3.16 -3.38 14.38
C THR A 24 -2.62 -2.02 13.91
N GLY A 25 -1.35 -1.77 14.28
CA GLY A 25 -0.59 -0.64 13.78
C GLY A 25 -0.55 -0.60 12.24
N SER A 26 -0.31 0.58 11.70
CA SER A 26 -0.26 0.79 10.25
C SER A 26 1.15 1.19 9.83
N TRP A 27 1.58 0.78 8.65
CA TRP A 27 2.78 1.26 7.98
C TRP A 27 2.60 2.66 7.40
N GLY A 28 1.37 2.98 6.99
CA GLY A 28 1.05 4.24 6.34
C GLY A 28 -0.34 4.22 5.74
N MET A 29 -0.56 5.10 4.76
CA MET A 29 -1.83 5.26 4.08
C MET A 29 -1.66 5.38 2.56
N VAL A 30 -2.66 4.91 1.82
CA VAL A 30 -2.72 5.05 0.35
C VAL A 30 -3.99 5.82 -0.01
N ALA A 31 -3.86 6.83 -0.86
CA ALA A 31 -4.97 7.70 -1.25
C ALA A 31 -5.81 7.12 -2.38
N LYS A 32 -7.05 7.62 -2.50
CA LYS A 32 -7.98 7.32 -3.59
C LYS A 32 -7.33 7.43 -4.98
N GLY A 33 -7.72 6.56 -5.91
CA GLY A 33 -7.27 6.53 -7.30
C GLY A 33 -5.96 5.76 -7.52
N HIS A 34 -5.21 5.47 -6.45
CA HIS A 34 -4.00 4.65 -6.56
C HIS A 34 -4.34 3.20 -6.88
N LYS A 35 -3.52 2.59 -7.72
CA LYS A 35 -3.58 1.16 -8.03
C LYS A 35 -2.51 0.44 -7.22
N ILE A 36 -2.93 -0.56 -6.46
CA ILE A 36 -2.05 -1.33 -5.58
C ILE A 36 -1.91 -2.76 -6.08
N GLN A 37 -0.67 -3.23 -6.10
CA GLN A 37 -0.37 -4.63 -6.39
C GLN A 37 -0.44 -5.48 -5.12
N VAL A 38 -1.26 -6.52 -5.16
CA VAL A 38 -1.52 -7.41 -4.03
C VAL A 38 -1.27 -8.87 -4.38
N ARG A 39 -1.07 -9.71 -3.37
CA ARG A 39 -1.05 -11.15 -3.50
C ARG A 39 -2.47 -11.65 -3.78
N ALA A 40 -2.59 -12.69 -4.61
CA ALA A 40 -3.88 -13.33 -4.89
C ALA A 40 -4.51 -14.01 -3.65
N ALA A 41 -3.70 -14.39 -2.67
CA ALA A 41 -4.22 -14.92 -1.42
C ALA A 41 -4.91 -13.82 -0.60
N ARG A 42 -6.13 -14.10 -0.13
CA ARG A 42 -6.87 -13.23 0.80
C ARG A 42 -6.55 -13.61 2.24
N ALA A 43 -6.54 -12.62 3.12
CA ALA A 43 -6.52 -12.79 4.55
C ALA A 43 -7.88 -12.40 5.12
N VAL A 44 -8.30 -13.05 6.21
CA VAL A 44 -9.56 -12.76 6.89
C VAL A 44 -9.26 -12.56 8.37
N ASP A 45 -9.87 -11.56 8.98
CA ASP A 45 -9.71 -11.31 10.41
C ASP A 45 -10.70 -12.11 11.28
N GLY A 46 -10.63 -11.93 12.60
CA GLY A 46 -11.51 -12.63 13.55
C GLY A 46 -13.00 -12.28 13.44
N GLU A 47 -13.35 -11.22 12.70
CA GLU A 47 -14.74 -10.78 12.47
C GLU A 47 -15.21 -11.12 11.05
N GLY A 48 -14.40 -11.83 10.25
CA GLY A 48 -14.76 -12.22 8.89
C GLY A 48 -14.50 -11.14 7.84
N ARG A 49 -13.78 -10.06 8.18
CA ARG A 49 -13.45 -8.99 7.22
C ARG A 49 -12.30 -9.40 6.31
N GLU A 50 -12.45 -9.16 5.01
CA GLU A 50 -11.45 -9.52 4.01
C GLU A 50 -10.36 -8.44 3.87
N PHE A 51 -9.11 -8.90 3.91
CA PHE A 51 -7.92 -8.11 3.66
C PHE A 51 -7.15 -8.65 2.45
N VAL A 52 -6.60 -7.74 1.66
CA VAL A 52 -5.60 -8.06 0.63
C VAL A 52 -4.20 -7.78 1.17
N GLU A 53 -3.26 -8.67 0.88
CA GLU A 53 -1.86 -8.50 1.26
C GLU A 53 -1.07 -7.85 0.12
N PHE A 54 -0.31 -6.80 0.42
CA PHE A 54 0.54 -6.12 -0.55
C PHE A 54 1.66 -7.04 -1.02
N THR A 55 2.09 -6.91 -2.28
CA THR A 55 3.38 -7.52 -2.66
C THR A 55 4.51 -6.83 -1.90
N PRO A 56 5.66 -7.50 -1.66
CA PRO A 56 6.79 -6.86 -0.98
C PRO A 56 7.20 -5.54 -1.65
N MET A 57 7.21 -5.51 -2.98
CA MET A 57 7.51 -4.31 -3.76
C MET A 57 6.47 -3.20 -3.56
N GLN A 58 5.16 -3.52 -3.56
CA GLN A 58 4.12 -2.52 -3.31
C GLN A 58 4.19 -1.98 -1.88
N LEU A 59 4.48 -2.84 -0.90
CA LEU A 59 4.63 -2.43 0.49
C LEU A 59 5.76 -1.41 0.63
N CYS A 60 6.95 -1.69 0.11
CA CYS A 60 8.07 -0.74 0.16
C CYS A 60 7.71 0.60 -0.49
N ARG A 61 7.02 0.60 -1.64
CA ARG A 61 6.58 1.85 -2.30
C ARG A 61 5.58 2.66 -1.47
N SER A 62 4.67 1.97 -0.77
CA SER A 62 3.56 2.62 -0.05
C SER A 62 3.94 3.04 1.37
N ALA A 63 4.96 2.39 1.95
CA ALA A 63 5.45 2.63 3.30
C ALA A 63 6.59 3.68 3.35
N ALA A 64 7.26 3.90 2.22
CA ALA A 64 8.41 4.79 2.03
C ALA A 64 8.24 6.21 2.60
N GLU A 65 7.02 6.76 2.57
CA GLU A 65 6.76 8.15 2.94
C GLU A 65 6.51 8.36 4.44
N ASN A 66 6.18 7.32 5.20
CA ASN A 66 5.60 7.48 6.55
C ASN A 66 6.09 6.48 7.61
N SER A 67 7.04 5.61 7.30
CA SER A 67 7.57 4.64 8.25
C SER A 67 9.09 4.66 8.30
N ASP A 68 9.63 4.44 9.50
CA ASP A 68 11.05 4.23 9.67
C ASP A 68 11.45 3.01 8.84
N TRP A 69 12.24 3.24 7.80
CA TRP A 69 12.70 2.21 6.87
C TRP A 69 13.40 1.04 7.58
N GLU A 70 13.91 1.28 8.79
CA GLU A 70 14.54 0.29 9.66
C GLU A 70 13.58 -0.82 10.09
N ASP A 71 12.27 -0.57 10.15
CA ASP A 71 11.25 -1.57 10.49
C ASP A 71 10.83 -2.45 9.30
N LEU A 72 11.14 -2.05 8.06
CA LEU A 72 10.79 -2.79 6.83
C LEU A 72 11.80 -3.91 6.57
N THR A 73 11.76 -4.93 7.42
CA THR A 73 12.52 -6.17 7.22
C THR A 73 11.96 -7.01 6.06
N ASP A 74 12.72 -8.00 5.57
CA ASP A 74 12.25 -8.98 4.56
C ASP A 74 10.97 -9.75 4.98
N ALA A 75 10.67 -9.76 6.28
CA ALA A 75 9.47 -10.39 6.85
C ALA A 75 8.28 -9.42 6.98
N ALA A 76 8.44 -8.14 6.66
CA ALA A 76 7.37 -7.15 6.75
C ALA A 76 6.22 -7.48 5.80
N ARG A 77 4.99 -7.35 6.29
CA ARG A 77 3.75 -7.62 5.56
C ARG A 77 2.81 -6.43 5.70
N GLY A 78 2.08 -6.13 4.64
CA GLY A 78 1.14 -5.01 4.60
C GLY A 78 -0.21 -5.49 4.14
N PHE A 79 -1.27 -5.06 4.82
CA PHE A 79 -2.64 -5.49 4.55
C PHE A 79 -3.55 -4.28 4.38
N ALA A 80 -4.45 -4.33 3.40
CA ALA A 80 -5.53 -3.36 3.30
C ALA A 80 -6.89 -4.06 3.38
N LEU A 81 -7.79 -3.46 4.13
CA LEU A 81 -9.17 -3.90 4.23
C LEU A 81 -9.88 -3.64 2.88
N VAL A 82 -10.60 -4.63 2.37
CA VAL A 82 -11.31 -4.51 1.09
C VAL A 82 -12.63 -3.76 1.27
N ASP A 83 -13.41 -4.17 2.29
CA ASP A 83 -14.75 -3.65 2.55
C ASP A 83 -14.87 -3.17 4.00
N GLY A 84 -15.11 -1.88 4.16
CA GLY A 84 -15.26 -1.21 5.46
C GLY A 84 -16.70 -1.08 5.94
N THR A 85 -17.69 -1.63 5.24
CA THR A 85 -19.12 -1.50 5.58
C THR A 85 -19.46 -1.97 6.99
N THR A 86 -18.83 -3.04 7.46
CA THR A 86 -18.98 -3.55 8.84
C THR A 86 -18.48 -2.56 9.92
N LEU A 87 -17.67 -1.58 9.51
CA LEU A 87 -17.16 -0.49 10.36
C LEU A 87 -17.92 0.83 10.16
N GLY A 88 -19.02 0.83 9.39
CA GLY A 88 -19.76 2.04 9.03
C GLY A 88 -19.06 2.90 7.98
N LEU A 89 -18.09 2.33 7.26
CA LEU A 89 -17.42 2.97 6.11
C LEU A 89 -18.04 2.48 4.79
N ALA A 90 -17.48 2.90 3.66
CA ALA A 90 -17.83 2.39 2.34
C ALA A 90 -16.89 1.23 1.93
N LEU A 91 -17.10 0.74 0.70
CA LEU A 91 -16.11 -0.09 0.02
C LEU A 91 -14.78 0.68 -0.07
N LEU A 92 -13.68 0.03 0.29
CA LEU A 92 -12.36 0.66 0.35
C LEU A 92 -11.55 0.41 -0.91
N LEU A 93 -11.64 -0.82 -1.43
CA LEU A 93 -10.92 -1.27 -2.61
C LEU A 93 -11.86 -1.84 -3.66
N ARG A 94 -11.58 -1.52 -4.93
CA ARG A 94 -12.24 -2.09 -6.10
C ARG A 94 -11.27 -3.05 -6.79
N GLY A 95 -11.67 -4.30 -6.97
CA GLY A 95 -10.89 -5.28 -7.72
C GLY A 95 -11.29 -6.73 -7.41
N PRO A 96 -10.56 -7.71 -7.98
CA PRO A 96 -9.38 -7.55 -8.84
C PRO A 96 -9.68 -6.79 -10.15
N LEU A 97 -8.77 -5.94 -10.59
CA LEU A 97 -8.87 -5.19 -11.85
C LEU A 97 -8.47 -6.06 -13.05
N PRO A 98 -9.12 -5.91 -14.21
CA PRO A 98 -8.70 -6.57 -15.44
C PRO A 98 -7.36 -5.97 -15.96
N LYS A 99 -6.62 -6.75 -16.78
CA LYS A 99 -5.23 -6.45 -17.16
C LYS A 99 -5.05 -5.11 -17.90
N ASP A 100 -6.05 -4.69 -18.65
CA ASP A 100 -6.11 -3.40 -19.33
C ASP A 100 -6.25 -2.21 -18.37
N GLU A 101 -6.84 -2.44 -17.19
CA GLU A 101 -6.96 -1.44 -16.13
C GLU A 101 -5.75 -1.43 -15.17
N TRP A 102 -4.68 -2.20 -15.39
CA TRP A 102 -3.52 -2.19 -14.47
C TRP A 102 -2.70 -0.90 -14.57
N ARG A 103 -2.77 -0.19 -15.70
CA ARG A 103 -2.04 1.07 -15.89
C ARG A 103 -2.71 2.20 -15.11
N GLU A 104 -1.95 2.92 -14.30
CA GLU A 104 -2.39 4.20 -13.74
C GLU A 104 -2.76 5.12 -14.91
N CYS A 105 -3.92 5.76 -14.85
CA CYS A 105 -4.23 6.82 -15.80
C CYS A 105 -3.23 7.95 -15.53
N VAL A 106 -2.20 8.05 -16.36
CA VAL A 106 -1.36 9.24 -16.45
C VAL A 106 -2.14 10.29 -17.27
N ASP A 107 -3.33 10.66 -16.82
CA ASP A 107 -4.17 11.66 -17.48
C ASP A 107 -4.72 12.62 -16.43
N ALA A 108 -3.81 13.47 -15.95
CA ALA A 108 -4.14 14.78 -15.40
C ALA A 108 -2.98 15.75 -15.68
N GLY A 109 -2.68 15.99 -16.97
CA GLY A 109 -2.16 17.26 -17.50
C GLY A 109 -1.17 18.08 -16.67
N LEU A 110 -0.23 17.44 -15.97
CA LEU A 110 0.95 18.03 -15.38
C LEU A 110 2.10 17.14 -15.80
N ASP A 111 3.17 17.76 -16.28
CA ASP A 111 4.41 17.12 -16.69
C ASP A 111 4.91 16.17 -15.60
N CYS A 112 4.49 14.90 -15.67
CA CYS A 112 5.18 13.80 -15.03
C CYS A 112 6.41 13.51 -15.89
N GLU A 113 7.38 14.41 -15.84
CA GLU A 113 8.75 13.96 -15.82
C GLU A 113 8.81 12.92 -14.71
N ILE A 114 9.00 11.66 -15.10
CA ILE A 114 9.53 10.64 -14.20
C ILE A 114 10.84 11.23 -13.73
N GLN A 115 10.84 11.94 -12.60
CA GLN A 115 12.08 12.20 -11.90
C GLN A 115 12.49 10.83 -11.38
N PRO A 116 13.62 10.26 -11.87
CA PRO A 116 14.23 9.14 -11.18
C PRO A 116 14.59 9.70 -9.80
N GLN A 117 13.78 9.40 -8.78
CA GLN A 117 14.11 9.82 -7.42
C GLN A 117 15.44 9.18 -7.10
N VAL A 118 16.42 10.07 -6.99
CA VAL A 118 17.84 9.83 -6.94
C VAL A 118 18.12 8.94 -5.75
N PHE A 119 18.66 7.75 -6.02
CA PHE A 119 19.49 7.05 -5.04
C PHE A 119 20.73 7.91 -4.82
N ALA A 120 20.72 8.81 -3.83
CA ALA A 120 21.93 9.40 -3.30
C ALA A 120 21.75 9.73 -1.83
N ARG A 121 22.64 9.16 -1.04
CA ARG A 121 22.89 9.47 0.37
C ARG A 121 23.26 10.95 0.50
N ASP A 122 22.69 11.61 1.49
CA ASP A 122 23.37 12.69 2.21
C ASP A 122 23.07 12.49 3.71
N VAL A 123 23.83 11.58 4.32
CA VAL A 123 24.00 11.58 5.77
C VAL A 123 25.07 12.63 6.03
N ASP A 124 24.70 13.73 6.70
CA ASP A 124 25.66 14.67 7.24
C ASP A 124 26.46 13.95 8.34
N PRO A 125 27.79 13.74 8.19
CA PRO A 125 28.58 13.04 9.19
C PRO A 125 28.71 13.82 10.51
N ALA A 126 28.20 15.06 10.60
CA ALA A 126 28.24 15.86 11.83
C ALA A 126 27.18 15.50 12.89
N LEU A 127 26.23 14.61 12.58
CA LEU A 127 25.14 14.25 13.50
C LEU A 127 25.33 12.91 14.25
N GLU A 128 26.45 12.22 14.08
CA GLU A 128 26.76 10.99 14.84
C GLU A 128 27.51 11.23 16.18
N GLU A 129 27.79 12.48 16.56
CA GLU A 129 28.44 12.81 17.85
C GLU A 129 27.59 13.74 18.76
N LEU A 130 26.28 13.55 18.82
CA LEU A 130 25.43 14.09 19.91
C LEU A 130 24.54 13.03 20.54
#